data_AF-A0A9P0KH41-F1
#
_entry.id   AF-A0A9P0KH41-F1
#
_cell.length_a   1.000
_cell.length_b   1.000
_cell.length_c   1.000
_cell.angle_alpha   90.00
_cell.angle_beta   90.00
_cell.angle_gamma   90.00
#
_symmetry.space_group_name_H-M   'P 1'
#
loop_
_entity.id
_entity.type
_entity.pdbx_description
1 polymer ?
#
loop_
_entity_poly.entity_id
_entity_poly.type
_entity_poly.pdbx_seq_one_letter_code
_entity_poly.pdbx_strand_id
1 'polypeptide(L)'
;MEEIEENFTNEAVCKAACGIGRIREKPSQRKLKRLSIICTEPQGNKRRRRNNSSQDHRVAALEVCDYIVNSANDRFQFKDHLVAASLFFPEHFGEYYGTFPDDKLETTCLAYPELEKSRLKTELSVIYARNDYRDLHGTLSLLKFLIQNSL
;
A
#
# COMPACT_ATOMS: atom_id res chain seq x y z
N MET A 1 6.35 -8.83 14.84
CA MET A 1 5.85 -7.59 14.18
C MET A 1 5.60 -7.79 12.69
N GLU A 2 5.99 -8.93 12.11
CA GLU A 2 5.69 -9.40 10.75
C GLU A 2 4.18 -9.54 10.44
N GLU A 3 3.38 -9.96 11.44
CA GLU A 3 1.93 -10.12 11.28
C GLU A 3 1.16 -8.80 11.11
N ILE A 4 1.74 -7.64 11.43
CA ILE A 4 0.97 -6.39 11.50
C ILE A 4 0.79 -5.78 10.10
N GLU A 5 1.80 -5.80 9.24
CA GLU A 5 1.72 -5.22 7.89
C GLU A 5 1.06 -6.15 6.86
N GLU A 6 1.28 -7.46 6.99
CA GLU A 6 0.65 -8.47 6.15
C GLU A 6 -0.87 -8.53 6.43
N ASN A 7 -1.27 -8.44 7.70
CA ASN A 7 -2.66 -8.26 8.06
C ASN A 7 -3.17 -6.90 7.60
N PHE A 8 -2.42 -5.80 7.72
CA PHE A 8 -2.95 -4.49 7.34
C PHE A 8 -3.33 -4.40 5.85
N THR A 9 -2.48 -4.90 4.96
CA THR A 9 -2.75 -4.87 3.51
C THR A 9 -3.85 -5.86 3.10
N ASN A 10 -3.78 -7.10 3.58
CA ASN A 10 -4.80 -8.11 3.29
C ASN A 10 -6.15 -7.76 3.95
N GLU A 11 -6.15 -7.21 5.17
CA GLU A 11 -7.36 -6.77 5.88
C GLU A 11 -7.95 -5.52 5.24
N ALA A 12 -7.14 -4.56 4.77
CA ALA A 12 -7.65 -3.39 4.04
C ALA A 12 -8.29 -3.80 2.69
N VAL A 13 -7.64 -4.70 1.94
CA VAL A 13 -8.18 -5.26 0.69
C VAL A 13 -9.44 -6.09 0.97
N CYS A 14 -9.43 -6.94 2.00
CA CYS A 14 -10.61 -7.71 2.42
C CYS A 14 -11.75 -6.82 2.91
N LYS A 15 -11.48 -5.74 3.66
CA LYS A 15 -12.47 -4.76 4.12
C LYS A 15 -13.08 -4.01 2.94
N ALA A 16 -12.27 -3.65 1.94
CA ALA A 16 -12.74 -3.04 0.70
C ALA A 16 -13.60 -4.02 -0.12
N ALA A 17 -13.14 -5.26 -0.32
CA ALA A 17 -13.87 -6.31 -1.02
C ALA A 17 -15.19 -6.66 -0.32
N CYS A 18 -15.20 -6.79 1.01
CA CYS A 18 -16.41 -6.97 1.82
C CYS A 18 -17.36 -5.78 1.72
N GLY A 19 -16.82 -4.55 1.69
CA GLY A 19 -17.59 -3.33 1.49
C GLY A 19 -18.33 -3.33 0.15
N ILE A 20 -17.66 -3.76 -0.92
CA ILE A 20 -18.22 -3.90 -2.27
C ILE A 20 -19.25 -5.04 -2.32
N GLY A 21 -18.99 -6.18 -1.66
CA GLY A 21 -19.96 -7.27 -1.52
C GLY A 21 -21.27 -6.83 -0.86
N ARG A 22 -21.19 -6.01 0.19
CA ARG A 22 -22.37 -5.43 0.86
C ARG A 22 -23.16 -4.46 -0.02
N ILE A 23 -22.53 -3.82 -1.02
CA ILE A 23 -23.21 -2.97 -2.01
C ILE A 23 -23.95 -3.84 -3.04
N ARG A 24 -23.43 -5.04 -3.33
CA ARG A 24 -24.02 -6.01 -4.28
C ARG A 24 -25.27 -6.72 -3.74
N GLU A 25 -25.41 -6.98 -2.45
CA GLU A 25 -26.44 -7.92 -1.93
C GLU A 25 -27.87 -7.39 -1.67
N LYS A 26 -28.13 -6.08 -1.54
CA LYS A 26 -29.46 -5.41 -1.75
C LYS A 26 -29.50 -3.99 -1.16
N PRO A 27 -30.18 -3.02 -1.82
CA PRO A 27 -30.27 -1.62 -1.37
C PRO A 27 -31.55 -1.36 -0.54
N SER A 28 -31.83 -2.15 0.50
CA SER A 28 -33.00 -1.94 1.35
C SER A 28 -32.57 -1.28 2.67
N GLN A 29 -32.79 0.04 2.74
CA GLN A 29 -32.60 0.91 3.92
C GLN A 29 -31.16 1.35 4.24
N ARG A 30 -30.57 2.16 3.37
CA ARG A 30 -29.65 3.21 3.83
C ARG A 30 -30.17 4.56 3.37
N LYS A 31 -30.90 5.24 4.26
CA LYS A 31 -31.01 6.70 4.20
C LYS A 31 -29.58 7.25 4.45
N LEU A 32 -28.76 7.29 3.40
CA LEU A 32 -27.56 8.11 3.39
C LEU A 32 -28.06 9.55 3.58
N LYS A 33 -27.76 10.14 4.74
CA LYS A 33 -27.81 11.60 4.88
C LYS A 33 -26.86 12.15 3.82
N ARG A 34 -27.47 12.72 2.78
CA ARG A 34 -26.83 13.30 1.60
C ARG A 34 -25.89 14.41 2.04
N LEU A 35 -24.58 14.15 2.08
CA LEU A 35 -23.59 15.22 1.98
C LEU A 35 -23.55 15.63 0.52
N SER A 36 -24.00 16.85 0.25
CA SER A 36 -24.07 17.44 -1.09
C SER A 36 -22.67 17.79 -1.58
N ILE A 37 -22.06 16.89 -2.34
CA ILE A 37 -21.00 17.30 -3.27
C ILE A 37 -21.74 17.86 -4.50
N ILE A 38 -21.72 19.19 -4.60
CA ILE A 38 -22.27 19.94 -5.72
C ILE A 38 -21.25 19.85 -6.85
N CYS A 39 -21.51 18.99 -7.85
CA CYS A 39 -20.93 19.15 -9.18
C CYS A 39 -21.94 19.92 -10.01
N THR A 40 -21.66 21.21 -10.25
CA THR A 40 -22.52 22.09 -11.05
C THR A 40 -22.28 21.81 -12.53
N GLU A 41 -23.24 21.14 -13.18
CA GLU A 41 -23.33 21.07 -14.64
C GLU A 41 -24.54 21.88 -15.14
N PRO A 42 -24.47 22.48 -16.36
CA PRO A 42 -25.40 23.51 -16.79
C PRO A 42 -26.80 22.95 -17.08
N GLN A 43 -27.80 23.80 -16.81
CA GLN A 43 -29.21 23.49 -16.96
C GLN A 43 -29.60 23.30 -18.44
N GLY A 44 -30.03 22.08 -18.78
CA GLY A 44 -30.64 21.72 -20.06
C GLY A 44 -31.93 20.94 -19.85
N ASN A 45 -32.97 21.28 -20.61
CA ASN A 45 -34.38 20.98 -20.38
C ASN A 45 -34.78 19.53 -20.05
N LYS A 46 -35.77 19.43 -19.15
CA LYS A 46 -36.48 18.22 -18.69
C LYS A 46 -36.99 17.36 -19.85
N ARG A 47 -36.33 16.22 -20.12
CA ARG A 47 -36.96 15.06 -20.77
C ARG A 47 -36.87 13.84 -19.84
N ARG A 48 -38.03 13.31 -19.45
CA ARG A 48 -38.19 12.12 -18.61
C ARG A 48 -37.52 10.91 -19.29
N ARG A 49 -36.32 10.55 -18.84
CA ARG A 49 -35.66 9.26 -19.12
C ARG A 49 -35.19 8.68 -17.79
N ARG A 50 -36.13 8.32 -16.91
CA ARG A 50 -35.88 8.22 -15.46
C ARG A 50 -35.72 6.80 -14.88
N ASN A 51 -35.49 5.76 -15.70
CA ASN A 51 -35.28 4.40 -15.16
C ASN A 51 -34.00 3.70 -15.63
N ASN A 52 -33.53 3.90 -16.86
CA ASN A 52 -32.28 3.24 -17.31
C ASN A 52 -31.01 3.90 -16.74
N SER A 53 -30.98 5.23 -16.62
CA SER A 53 -29.75 5.93 -16.20
C SER A 53 -29.26 5.54 -14.81
N SER A 54 -30.16 5.25 -13.86
CA SER A 54 -29.76 4.84 -12.51
C SER A 54 -29.21 3.41 -12.46
N GLN A 55 -29.70 2.52 -13.34
CA GLN A 55 -29.21 1.16 -13.45
C GLN A 55 -27.89 1.13 -14.22
N ASP A 56 -27.79 1.90 -15.30
CA ASP A 56 -26.57 2.07 -16.09
C ASP A 56 -25.45 2.71 -15.26
N HIS A 57 -25.74 3.73 -14.45
CA HIS A 57 -24.77 4.30 -13.52
C HIS A 57 -24.32 3.32 -12.44
N ARG A 58 -25.22 2.43 -11.98
CA ARG A 58 -24.86 1.39 -11.01
C ARG A 58 -23.93 0.36 -11.63
N VAL A 59 -24.22 -0.08 -12.85
CA VAL A 59 -23.35 -1.01 -13.60
C VAL A 59 -21.98 -0.38 -13.84
N ALA A 60 -21.93 0.85 -14.35
CA ALA A 60 -20.68 1.57 -14.57
C ALA A 60 -19.87 1.77 -13.26
N ALA A 61 -20.54 2.10 -12.15
CA ALA A 61 -19.87 2.23 -10.86
C ALA A 61 -19.28 0.89 -10.37
N LEU A 62 -20.00 -0.22 -10.58
CA LEU A 62 -19.50 -1.55 -10.25
C LEU A 62 -18.30 -1.94 -11.12
N GLU A 63 -18.35 -1.65 -12.42
CA GLU A 63 -17.22 -1.90 -13.33
C GLU A 63 -15.98 -1.11 -12.92
N VAL A 64 -16.14 0.16 -12.53
CA VAL A 64 -15.04 0.97 -11.99
C VAL A 64 -14.49 0.39 -10.69
N CYS A 65 -15.36 -0.06 -9.77
CA CYS A 65 -14.93 -0.71 -8.54
C CYS A 65 -14.17 -2.01 -8.81
N ASP A 66 -14.69 -2.86 -9.71
CA ASP A 66 -14.05 -4.12 -10.09
C ASP A 66 -12.69 -3.84 -10.75
N TYR A 67 -12.59 -2.81 -11.60
CA TYR A 67 -11.33 -2.37 -12.20
C TYR A 67 -10.32 -1.88 -11.16
N ILE A 68 -10.76 -1.07 -10.18
CA ILE A 68 -9.88 -0.60 -9.10
C ILE A 68 -9.35 -1.77 -8.27
N VAL A 69 -10.21 -2.72 -7.92
CA VAL A 69 -9.82 -3.91 -7.13
C VAL A 69 -8.82 -4.76 -7.91
N ASN A 70 -9.11 -5.06 -9.18
CA ASN A 70 -8.19 -5.85 -10.01
C ASN A 70 -6.87 -5.12 -10.23
N SER A 71 -6.92 -3.81 -10.52
CA SER A 71 -5.71 -2.99 -10.67
C SER A 71 -4.86 -2.94 -9.40
N ALA A 72 -5.50 -2.89 -8.23
CA ALA A 72 -4.79 -2.95 -6.96
C ALA A 72 -4.15 -4.33 -6.77
N ASN A 73 -4.88 -5.41 -7.00
CA ASN A 73 -4.34 -6.77 -6.90
C ASN A 73 -3.15 -6.97 -7.83
N ASP A 74 -3.24 -6.55 -9.10
CA ASP A 74 -2.16 -6.70 -10.06
C ASP A 74 -0.93 -5.86 -9.66
N ARG A 75 -1.13 -4.61 -9.25
CA ARG A 75 -0.03 -3.70 -8.88
C ARG A 75 0.66 -4.09 -7.57
N PHE A 76 -0.08 -4.66 -6.62
CA PHE A 76 0.43 -5.04 -5.30
C PHE A 76 0.63 -6.55 -5.15
N GLN A 77 0.61 -7.30 -6.26
CA GLN A 77 0.87 -8.74 -6.27
C GLN A 77 2.31 -9.03 -5.85
N PHE A 78 3.26 -8.23 -6.30
CA PHE A 78 4.67 -8.38 -5.97
C PHE A 78 5.01 -7.64 -4.67
N LYS A 79 5.31 -8.41 -3.62
CA LYS A 79 5.50 -7.89 -2.25
C LYS A 79 6.96 -7.82 -1.83
N ASP A 80 7.88 -8.45 -2.55
CA ASP A 80 9.27 -8.58 -2.09
C ASP A 80 10.00 -7.23 -2.07
N HIS A 81 9.55 -6.24 -2.86
CA HIS A 81 10.02 -4.85 -2.76
C HIS A 81 9.75 -4.24 -1.36
N LEU A 82 8.65 -4.60 -0.71
CA LEU A 82 8.33 -4.14 0.64
C LEU A 82 9.26 -4.79 1.67
N VAL A 83 9.54 -6.09 1.50
CA VAL A 83 10.51 -6.81 2.34
C VAL A 83 11.89 -6.15 2.23
N ALA A 84 12.32 -5.85 1.01
CA ALA A 84 13.56 -5.13 0.76
C ALA A 84 13.59 -3.74 1.40
N ALA A 85 12.50 -2.97 1.27
CA ALA A 85 12.39 -1.66 1.91
C ALA A 85 12.48 -1.74 3.44
N SER A 86 11.94 -2.81 4.03
CA SER A 86 11.94 -3.01 5.49
C SER A 86 13.34 -3.20 6.11
N LEU A 87 14.35 -3.55 5.31
CA LEU A 87 15.76 -3.56 5.73
C LEU A 87 16.28 -2.14 6.02
N PHE A 88 15.64 -1.10 5.49
CA PHE A 88 16.07 0.29 5.59
C PHE A 88 15.18 1.13 6.52
N PHE A 89 14.33 0.50 7.32
CA PHE A 89 13.49 1.19 8.30
C PHE A 89 14.29 1.40 9.60
N PRO A 90 14.66 2.66 9.93
CA PRO A 90 15.48 2.98 11.10
C PRO A 90 14.92 2.42 12.41
N GLU A 91 13.60 2.32 12.49
CA GLU A 91 12.84 1.83 13.64
C GLU A 91 13.24 0.39 14.01
N HIS A 92 13.72 -0.41 13.05
CA HIS A 92 14.14 -1.79 13.26
C HIS A 92 15.66 -1.96 13.41
N PHE A 93 16.48 -0.92 13.23
CA PHE A 93 17.94 -1.05 13.24
C PHE A 93 18.49 -1.53 14.59
N GLY A 94 17.84 -1.15 15.69
CA GLY A 94 18.20 -1.65 17.02
C GLY A 94 18.01 -3.16 17.16
N GLU A 95 16.90 -3.69 16.62
CA GLU A 95 16.59 -5.12 16.59
C GLU A 95 17.56 -5.86 15.65
N TYR A 96 17.74 -5.34 14.44
CA TYR A 96 18.58 -5.96 13.40
C TYR A 96 20.08 -5.97 13.75
N TYR A 97 20.53 -5.03 14.58
CA TYR A 97 21.90 -5.08 15.11
C TYR A 97 22.10 -6.26 16.06
N GLY A 98 21.10 -6.56 16.90
CA GLY A 98 21.15 -7.69 17.83
C GLY A 98 20.96 -9.03 17.12
N THR A 99 20.12 -9.09 16.10
CA THR A 99 19.88 -10.28 15.28
C THR A 99 19.64 -9.87 13.85
N PHE A 100 20.61 -10.19 12.97
CA PHE A 100 20.54 -9.79 11.57
C PHE A 100 19.38 -10.50 10.85
N PRO A 101 18.54 -9.78 10.08
CA PRO A 101 17.40 -10.36 9.36
C PRO A 101 17.86 -11.05 8.06
N ASP A 102 18.45 -12.24 8.21
CA ASP A 102 18.99 -13.03 7.09
C ASP A 102 17.91 -13.50 6.10
N ASP A 103 16.71 -13.77 6.61
CA ASP A 103 15.51 -14.11 5.85
C ASP A 103 15.10 -12.98 4.89
N LYS A 104 15.01 -11.74 5.40
CA LYS A 104 14.67 -10.57 4.59
C LYS A 104 15.75 -10.24 3.57
N LEU A 105 17.02 -10.42 3.94
CA LEU A 105 18.14 -10.27 3.03
C LEU A 105 18.05 -11.29 1.88
N GLU A 106 17.72 -12.54 2.18
CA GLU A 106 17.56 -13.59 1.16
C GLU A 106 16.42 -13.27 0.20
N THR A 107 15.24 -12.92 0.71
CA THR A 107 14.11 -12.48 -0.13
C THR A 107 14.49 -11.28 -0.99
N THR A 108 15.25 -10.33 -0.45
CA THR A 108 15.71 -9.14 -1.19
C THR A 108 16.66 -9.51 -2.33
N CYS A 109 17.62 -10.40 -2.10
CA CYS A 109 18.54 -10.85 -3.15
C CYS A 109 17.84 -11.72 -4.21
N LEU A 110 16.77 -12.43 -3.85
CA LEU A 110 15.93 -13.15 -4.82
C LEU A 110 15.15 -12.17 -5.71
N ALA A 111 14.60 -11.10 -5.11
CA ALA A 111 13.86 -10.06 -5.82
C ALA A 111 14.75 -9.16 -6.70
N TYR A 112 16.01 -8.97 -6.30
CA TYR A 112 16.98 -8.13 -6.99
C TYR A 112 18.32 -8.88 -7.18
N PRO A 113 18.42 -9.72 -8.22
CA PRO A 113 19.60 -10.55 -8.46
C PRO A 113 20.90 -9.75 -8.72
N GLU A 114 20.79 -8.46 -9.06
CA GLU A 114 21.92 -7.58 -9.28
C GLU A 114 22.62 -7.17 -7.96
N LEU A 115 21.98 -7.39 -6.81
CA LEU A 115 22.54 -7.08 -5.50
C LEU A 115 23.48 -8.18 -5.02
N GLU A 116 24.71 -7.80 -4.67
CA GLU A 116 25.68 -8.72 -4.07
C GLU A 116 25.34 -8.96 -2.59
N LYS A 117 24.86 -10.17 -2.25
CA LYS A 117 24.39 -10.55 -0.91
C LYS A 117 25.41 -10.28 0.20
N SER A 118 26.67 -10.69 0.00
CA SER A 118 27.76 -10.51 0.96
C SER A 118 28.00 -9.03 1.27
N ARG A 119 28.12 -8.23 0.21
CA ARG A 119 28.36 -6.80 0.31
C ARG A 119 27.21 -6.07 0.97
N LEU A 120 25.97 -6.33 0.55
CA LEU A 120 24.77 -5.75 1.14
C LEU A 120 24.65 -6.10 2.63
N LYS A 121 24.94 -7.35 3.02
CA LYS A 121 24.96 -7.77 4.43
C LYS A 121 25.95 -6.95 5.24
N THR A 122 27.16 -6.76 4.72
CA THR A 122 28.20 -5.96 5.40
C THR A 122 27.79 -4.50 5.53
N GLU A 123 27.29 -3.88 4.47
CA GLU A 123 26.83 -2.48 4.48
C GLU A 123 25.70 -2.26 5.49
N LEU A 124 24.69 -3.13 5.47
CA LEU A 124 23.58 -3.09 6.44
C LEU A 124 24.05 -3.31 7.87
N SER A 125 24.97 -4.25 8.11
CA SER A 125 25.53 -4.49 9.45
C SER A 125 26.22 -3.25 10.02
N VAL A 126 26.95 -2.51 9.18
CA VAL A 126 27.60 -1.25 9.56
C VAL A 126 26.55 -0.17 9.88
N ILE A 127 25.50 -0.07 9.08
CA ILE A 127 24.40 0.87 9.32
C ILE A 127 23.70 0.56 10.64
N TYR A 128 23.33 -0.70 10.89
CA TYR A 128 22.61 -1.11 12.12
C TYR A 128 23.44 -0.90 13.39
N ALA A 129 24.77 -1.01 13.30
CA ALA A 129 25.68 -0.82 14.43
C ALA A 129 25.78 0.63 14.89
N ARG A 130 25.50 1.60 14.02
CA ARG A 130 25.66 3.02 14.31
C ARG A 130 24.38 3.60 14.92
N ASN A 131 24.51 4.16 16.12
CA ASN A 131 23.38 4.76 16.83
C ASN A 131 22.83 6.01 16.13
N ASP A 132 23.67 6.74 15.38
CA ASP A 132 23.25 7.93 14.61
C ASP A 132 22.08 7.67 13.66
N TYR A 133 21.96 6.43 13.17
CA TYR A 133 20.87 6.05 12.27
C TYR A 133 19.59 5.64 13.01
N ARG A 134 19.67 5.25 14.28
CA ARG A 134 18.52 4.77 15.06
C ARG A 134 17.58 5.90 15.47
N ASP A 135 18.12 7.11 15.58
CA ASP A 135 17.35 8.32 15.88
C ASP A 135 16.73 8.96 14.62
N LEU A 136 17.01 8.42 13.42
CA LEU A 136 16.39 8.90 12.19
C LEU A 136 14.95 8.41 12.12
N HIS A 137 14.02 9.33 11.85
CA HIS A 137 12.64 8.98 11.58
C HIS A 137 12.35 8.98 10.08
N GLY A 138 11.86 7.83 9.59
CA GLY A 138 11.46 7.64 8.21
C GLY A 138 12.60 7.48 7.19
N THR A 139 12.27 6.84 6.07
CA THR A 139 13.22 6.45 5.01
C THR A 139 13.90 7.65 4.33
N LEU A 140 13.21 8.80 4.20
CA LEU A 140 13.75 9.99 3.55
C LEU A 140 14.93 10.59 4.32
N SER A 141 14.87 10.55 5.65
CA SER A 141 15.93 11.03 6.54
C SER A 141 17.18 10.17 6.40
N LEU A 142 17.00 8.85 6.31
CA LEU A 142 18.08 7.89 6.05
C LEU A 142 18.71 8.12 4.68
N LEU A 143 17.90 8.24 3.61
CA LEU A 143 18.41 8.50 2.27
C LEU A 143 19.24 9.78 2.20
N LYS A 144 18.72 10.88 2.79
CA LYS A 144 19.44 12.15 2.85
C LYS A 144 20.79 11.99 3.56
N PHE A 145 20.82 11.24 4.66
CA PHE A 145 22.06 10.98 5.40
C PHE A 145 23.07 10.20 4.56
N LEU A 146 22.64 9.13 3.88
CA LEU A 146 23.52 8.31 3.03
C LEU A 146 24.17 9.17 1.93
N ILE A 147 23.38 9.98 1.24
CA ILE A 147 23.86 10.91 0.20
C ILE A 147 24.84 11.93 0.80
N GLN A 148 24.53 12.51 1.95
CA GLN A 148 25.39 13.50 2.60
C GLN A 148 26.75 12.94 3.03
N ASN A 149 26.82 11.66 3.35
CA ASN A 149 28.03 11.00 3.82
C ASN A 149 28.74 10.19 2.72
N SER A 150 28.25 10.26 1.47
CA SER A 150 28.78 9.47 0.34
C SER A 150 28.86 7.96 0.64
N LEU A 151 27.84 7.46 1.35
CA LEU A 151 27.64 6.05 1.66
C LEU A 151 26.70 5.41 0.64
#